data_AF-A0AAU4SMR1-F1
#
_entry.id   AF-A0AAU4SMR1-F1
#
_cell.length_a   1.000
_cell.length_b   1.000
_cell.length_c   1.000
_cell.angle_alpha   90.00
_cell.angle_beta   90.00
_cell.angle_gamma   90.00
#
_symmetry.space_group_name_H-M   'P 1'
#
loop_
_entity.id
_entity.type
_entity.pdbx_description
1 polymer ?
#
loop_
_entity_poly.entity_id
_entity_poly.type
_entity_poly.pdbx_seq_one_letter_code
_entity_poly.pdbx_strand_id
1 'polypeptide(L)'
;MAARRGHWRSGAAGVAVLGLTLTACGGAKVGGESSGADADSGKCGTVNLAVSPWVGYEANAAVIKNVAENELGCKVVTKDLKAEISWQGFETGEVDAIVENWGHDDLKKKYIDQQKIAVNLGSTGNKGIIGWYIPPWIAKKHPDITNWKNLNKYAADFKTSESGSKGQLLDGDPSFQTNDEALAKNLKLDFKVVYAGSETALIQAFREAEKNKKWVIGYFYEPQWFLSEVPLVKVDLPKHTEGCDADKAKVACDYPVFDLDKIVSTKFAKSGSPAYDLVKNFTWTNEDQNTVAKYIALDKMTPEAAAKKWIDANPDKVKAWLG
;
A
#
# COMPACT_ATOMS: atom_id res chain seq x y z
N MET A 1 7.49 63.88 56.08
CA MET A 1 6.23 64.64 56.09
C MET A 1 5.14 63.82 55.41
N ALA A 2 3.96 63.81 56.04
CA ALA A 2 2.65 63.38 55.52
C ALA A 2 2.43 61.90 55.16
N ALA A 3 1.66 61.26 56.04
CA ALA A 3 0.94 60.01 55.82
C ALA A 3 -0.27 60.19 54.89
N ARG A 4 -0.72 59.11 54.25
CA ARG A 4 -2.16 58.78 54.16
C ARG A 4 -2.41 57.31 53.81
N ARG A 5 -3.23 56.69 54.68
CA ARG A 5 -3.90 55.39 54.53
C ARG A 5 -5.05 55.48 53.51
N GLY A 6 -5.44 54.36 52.89
CA GLY A 6 -6.71 54.25 52.18
C GLY A 6 -6.97 52.91 51.46
N HIS A 7 -7.44 51.92 52.23
CA HIS A 7 -8.37 50.82 51.93
C HIS A 7 -8.32 49.99 50.62
N TRP A 8 -8.04 48.69 50.84
CA TRP A 8 -8.88 47.50 50.53
C TRP A 8 -9.55 47.40 49.16
N ARG A 9 -9.14 46.38 48.40
CA ARG A 9 -10.08 45.49 47.68
C ARG A 9 -9.41 44.16 47.32
N SER A 10 -9.99 43.09 47.87
CA SER A 10 -9.67 41.69 47.58
C SER A 10 -9.98 41.38 46.11
N GLY A 11 -9.00 40.83 45.38
CA GLY A 11 -9.18 40.30 44.03
C GLY A 11 -8.50 38.94 43.95
N ALA A 12 -9.29 37.89 43.70
CA ALA A 12 -8.86 36.51 43.63
C ALA A 12 -7.84 36.29 42.50
N ALA A 13 -6.67 35.75 42.83
CA ALA A 13 -5.69 35.29 41.86
C ALA A 13 -6.06 33.87 41.42
N GLY A 14 -6.76 33.77 40.28
CA GLY A 14 -6.86 32.53 39.53
C GLY A 14 -5.55 32.26 38.82
N VAL A 15 -4.83 31.22 39.24
CA VAL A 15 -3.64 30.73 38.53
C VAL A 15 -4.12 29.94 37.31
N ALA A 16 -4.06 30.57 36.14
CA ALA A 16 -4.24 29.88 34.86
C ALA A 16 -2.96 29.08 34.55
N VAL A 17 -3.05 27.76 34.66
CA VAL A 17 -2.02 26.85 34.16
C VAL A 17 -2.20 26.73 32.65
N LEU A 18 -1.30 27.37 31.90
CA LEU A 18 -1.15 27.18 30.45
C LEU A 18 -0.58 25.77 30.21
N GLY A 19 -1.45 24.82 29.87
CA GLY A 19 -1.07 23.51 29.36
C GLY A 19 -0.58 23.63 27.92
N LEU A 20 0.73 23.59 27.72
CA LEU A 20 1.37 23.36 26.43
C LEU A 20 1.10 21.90 26.00
N THR A 21 0.12 21.68 25.14
CA THR A 21 -0.05 20.40 24.45
C THR A 21 0.96 20.32 23.31
N LEU A 22 2.05 19.58 23.55
CA LEU A 22 2.93 19.07 22.50
C LEU A 22 2.12 18.10 21.62
N THR A 23 1.75 18.52 20.42
CA THR A 23 1.31 17.63 19.33
C THR A 23 2.49 16.77 18.90
N ALA A 24 2.61 15.59 19.52
CA ALA A 24 3.43 14.52 19.01
C ALA A 24 2.77 13.96 17.74
N CYS A 25 3.50 14.01 16.61
CA CYS A 25 3.16 13.26 15.41
C CYS A 25 3.21 11.77 15.75
N GLY A 26 2.04 11.18 15.99
CA GLY A 26 1.89 9.77 16.35
C GLY A 26 2.09 8.87 15.14
N GLY A 27 3.16 8.08 15.14
CA GLY A 27 3.25 6.88 14.31
C GLY A 27 2.15 5.91 14.72
N ALA A 28 1.42 5.39 13.74
CA ALA A 28 0.37 4.39 13.96
C ALA A 28 0.97 3.18 14.70
N LYS A 29 0.60 3.01 15.97
CA LYS A 29 0.79 1.77 16.72
C LYS A 29 -0.50 0.97 16.62
N VAL A 30 -0.36 -0.31 16.26
CA VAL A 30 -1.36 -1.35 16.56
C VAL A 30 -1.43 -1.41 18.09
N GLY A 31 -2.58 -1.08 18.68
CA GLY A 31 -2.75 -1.04 20.14
C GLY A 31 -3.47 0.19 20.73
N GLY A 32 -4.38 0.83 19.99
CA GLY A 32 -5.25 1.88 20.53
C GLY A 32 -6.70 1.40 20.66
N GLU A 33 -7.13 1.16 21.90
CA GLU A 33 -8.52 0.97 22.35
C GLU A 33 -9.39 -0.01 21.56
N SER A 34 -9.43 -1.25 22.06
CA SER A 34 -10.51 -2.20 21.80
C SER A 34 -11.84 -1.63 22.35
N SER A 35 -12.59 -0.92 21.52
CA SER A 35 -14.01 -0.73 21.77
C SER A 35 -14.67 -2.11 21.67
N GLY A 36 -15.24 -2.59 22.78
CA GLY A 36 -15.90 -3.88 22.89
C GLY A 36 -16.88 -4.11 21.73
N ALA A 37 -16.88 -5.34 21.24
CA ALA A 37 -17.82 -5.80 20.24
C ALA A 37 -19.24 -5.63 20.79
N ASP A 38 -19.97 -4.63 20.29
CA ASP A 38 -21.43 -4.63 20.35
C ASP A 38 -21.91 -5.84 19.55
N ALA A 39 -22.38 -6.84 20.29
CA ALA A 39 -23.08 -7.99 19.78
C ALA A 39 -24.51 -7.60 19.42
N ASP A 40 -24.68 -6.76 18.39
CA ASP A 40 -25.93 -6.73 17.61
C ASP A 40 -25.69 -6.05 16.23
N SER A 41 -25.62 -6.84 15.15
CA SER A 41 -25.82 -6.37 13.76
C SER A 41 -25.86 -7.55 12.78
N GLY A 42 -27.04 -8.15 12.63
CA GLY A 42 -27.33 -9.14 11.57
C GLY A 42 -26.46 -10.42 11.62
N LYS A 43 -26.69 -11.33 10.66
CA LYS A 43 -25.88 -12.55 10.53
C LYS A 43 -24.40 -12.26 10.16
N CYS A 44 -24.08 -11.04 9.70
CA CYS A 44 -22.74 -10.73 9.19
C CYS A 44 -21.77 -10.12 10.22
N GLY A 45 -22.25 -9.26 11.12
CA GLY A 45 -21.41 -8.59 12.10
C GLY A 45 -20.41 -7.58 11.50
N THR A 46 -19.32 -7.31 12.23
CA THR A 46 -18.27 -6.37 11.84
C THR A 46 -17.09 -7.10 11.17
N VAL A 47 -16.57 -6.54 10.07
CA VAL A 47 -15.40 -7.05 9.33
C VAL A 47 -14.33 -5.97 9.27
N ASN A 48 -13.12 -6.27 9.72
CA ASN A 48 -11.98 -5.34 9.71
C ASN A 48 -11.06 -5.63 8.51
N LEU A 49 -11.03 -4.73 7.53
CA LEU A 49 -10.12 -4.81 6.38
C LEU A 49 -8.89 -3.94 6.63
N ALA A 50 -7.70 -4.51 6.51
CA ALA A 50 -6.49 -3.70 6.35
C ALA A 50 -6.54 -2.99 4.98
N VAL A 51 -5.96 -1.79 4.88
CA VAL A 51 -5.78 -1.06 3.63
C VAL A 51 -4.34 -0.58 3.56
N SER A 52 -3.56 -1.11 2.63
CA SER A 52 -2.19 -0.68 2.41
C SER A 52 -2.14 0.61 1.59
N PRO A 53 -1.08 1.45 1.71
CA PRO A 53 -1.09 2.82 1.19
C PRO A 53 -0.78 2.89 -0.32
N TRP A 54 -1.58 2.21 -1.13
CA TRP A 54 -1.63 2.35 -2.58
C TRP A 54 -3.07 2.25 -3.08
N VAL A 55 -3.42 3.06 -4.09
CA VAL A 55 -4.82 3.21 -4.52
C VAL A 55 -5.40 1.93 -5.13
N GLY A 56 -4.56 1.04 -5.67
CA GLY A 56 -4.99 -0.29 -6.09
C GLY A 56 -5.61 -1.10 -4.94
N TYR A 57 -5.05 -0.99 -3.73
CA TYR A 57 -5.61 -1.62 -2.54
C TYR A 57 -6.93 -0.98 -2.16
N GLU A 58 -6.98 0.35 -2.12
CA GLU A 58 -8.19 1.11 -1.82
C GLU A 58 -9.35 0.69 -2.73
N ALA A 59 -9.07 0.46 -4.02
CA ALA A 59 -10.05 -0.06 -4.98
C ALA A 59 -10.58 -1.45 -4.59
N ASN A 60 -9.69 -2.40 -4.25
CA ASN A 60 -10.08 -3.74 -3.78
C ASN A 60 -10.97 -3.65 -2.53
N ALA A 61 -10.50 -2.91 -1.52
CA ALA A 61 -11.19 -2.77 -0.24
C ALA A 61 -12.56 -2.07 -0.40
N ALA A 62 -12.66 -1.04 -1.25
CA ALA A 62 -13.90 -0.31 -1.48
C ALA A 62 -14.97 -1.18 -2.15
N VAL A 63 -14.61 -2.01 -3.12
CA VAL A 63 -15.55 -2.92 -3.79
C VAL A 63 -16.03 -4.00 -2.82
N ILE A 64 -15.12 -4.66 -2.10
CA ILE A 64 -15.49 -5.67 -1.10
C ILE A 64 -16.36 -5.06 -0.01
N LYS A 65 -15.99 -3.88 0.52
CA LYS A 65 -16.78 -3.14 1.50
C LYS A 65 -18.19 -2.86 1.00
N ASN A 66 -18.32 -2.31 -0.21
CA ASN A 66 -19.61 -1.95 -0.76
C ASN A 66 -20.54 -3.18 -0.91
N VAL A 67 -20.02 -4.29 -1.42
CA VAL A 67 -20.81 -5.53 -1.55
C VAL A 67 -21.17 -6.09 -0.18
N ALA A 68 -20.23 -6.14 0.77
CA ALA A 68 -20.50 -6.64 2.12
C ALA A 68 -21.57 -5.81 2.87
N GLU A 69 -21.51 -4.48 2.77
CA GLU A 69 -22.46 -3.60 3.44
C GLU A 69 -23.85 -3.66 2.80
N ASN A 70 -23.93 -3.61 1.46
CA ASN A 70 -25.22 -3.49 0.76
C ASN A 70 -25.93 -4.82 0.51
N GLU A 71 -25.18 -5.91 0.25
CA GLU A 71 -25.77 -7.20 -0.11
C GLU A 71 -25.84 -8.16 1.09
N LEU A 72 -24.94 -8.02 2.07
CA LEU A 72 -24.82 -8.94 3.20
C LEU A 72 -25.15 -8.29 4.56
N GLY A 73 -25.34 -6.97 4.60
CA GLY A 73 -25.67 -6.22 5.82
C GLY A 73 -24.54 -6.22 6.86
N CYS A 74 -23.29 -6.37 6.42
CA CYS A 74 -22.12 -6.29 7.29
C CYS A 74 -21.82 -4.85 7.68
N LYS A 75 -21.12 -4.65 8.80
CA LYS A 75 -20.42 -3.39 9.10
C LYS A 75 -18.96 -3.56 8.72
N VAL A 76 -18.43 -2.78 7.78
CA VAL A 76 -17.02 -2.90 7.39
C VAL A 76 -16.20 -1.74 7.91
N VAL A 77 -15.12 -2.06 8.62
CA VAL A 77 -14.15 -1.09 9.12
C VAL A 77 -12.86 -1.25 8.34
N THR A 78 -12.44 -0.21 7.63
CA THR A 78 -11.15 -0.16 6.94
C THR A 78 -10.10 0.47 7.85
N LYS A 79 -8.88 -0.08 7.86
CA LYS A 79 -7.76 0.42 8.66
C LYS A 79 -6.53 0.60 7.79
N ASP A 80 -6.08 1.85 7.70
CA ASP A 80 -4.86 2.17 6.97
C ASP A 80 -3.65 1.63 7.73
N LEU A 81 -3.01 0.61 7.17
CA LEU A 81 -1.92 -0.11 7.81
C LEU A 81 -0.83 -0.39 6.78
N LYS A 82 0.43 -0.34 7.21
CA LYS A 82 1.54 -0.83 6.40
C LYS A 82 1.38 -2.33 6.16
N ALA A 83 1.76 -2.79 4.97
CA ALA A 83 1.54 -4.17 4.52
C ALA A 83 2.06 -5.23 5.49
N GLU A 84 3.27 -5.06 6.05
CA GLU A 84 3.80 -6.01 7.04
C GLU A 84 3.11 -5.90 8.41
N ILE A 85 2.62 -4.70 8.76
CA ILE A 85 1.98 -4.43 10.06
C ILE A 85 0.58 -5.03 10.12
N SER A 86 -0.14 -5.10 9.00
CA SER A 86 -1.50 -5.66 8.98
C SER A 86 -1.55 -7.13 9.44
N TRP A 87 -0.48 -7.90 9.23
CA TRP A 87 -0.39 -9.29 9.71
C TRP A 87 -0.42 -9.40 11.24
N GLN A 88 0.08 -8.40 11.95
CA GLN A 88 0.11 -8.37 13.42
C GLN A 88 -1.30 -8.25 14.01
N GLY A 89 -2.24 -7.66 13.27
CA GLY A 89 -3.62 -7.46 13.71
C GLY A 89 -4.48 -8.75 13.70
N PHE A 90 -4.00 -9.84 13.11
CA PHE A 90 -4.77 -11.10 13.04
C PHE A 90 -5.01 -11.74 14.42
N GLU A 91 -4.02 -11.67 15.32
CA GLU A 91 -4.13 -12.28 16.65
C GLU A 91 -5.14 -11.54 17.54
N THR A 92 -5.11 -10.21 17.49
CA THR A 92 -5.97 -9.35 18.32
C THR A 92 -7.38 -9.20 17.75
N GLY A 93 -7.59 -9.56 16.47
CA GLY A 93 -8.83 -9.28 15.75
C GLY A 93 -8.94 -7.83 15.29
N GLU A 94 -7.83 -7.07 15.32
CA GLU A 94 -7.78 -5.75 14.70
C GLU A 94 -7.83 -5.83 13.17
N VAL A 95 -7.40 -6.95 12.58
CA VAL A 95 -7.50 -7.21 11.13
C VAL A 95 -8.16 -8.56 10.95
N ASP A 96 -9.21 -8.61 10.12
CA ASP A 96 -9.87 -9.84 9.72
C ASP A 96 -9.38 -10.31 8.35
N ALA A 97 -9.12 -9.37 7.42
CA ALA A 97 -8.65 -9.70 6.08
C ALA A 97 -7.63 -8.69 5.53
N ILE A 98 -6.65 -9.24 4.81
CA ILE A 98 -5.76 -8.57 3.86
C ILE A 98 -6.17 -9.08 2.48
N VAL A 99 -6.65 -8.19 1.60
CA VAL A 99 -7.29 -8.59 0.32
C VAL A 99 -6.38 -8.46 -0.90
N GLU A 100 -5.17 -7.92 -0.68
CA GLU A 100 -4.14 -7.79 -1.70
C GLU A 100 -2.75 -7.92 -1.04
N ASN A 101 -2.31 -9.16 -0.87
CA ASN A 101 -0.99 -9.45 -0.33
C ASN A 101 0.03 -9.69 -1.45
N TRP A 102 1.14 -8.95 -1.39
CA TRP A 102 2.24 -9.01 -2.36
C TRP A 102 3.33 -9.97 -1.88
N GLY A 103 3.09 -11.28 -2.03
CA GLY A 103 4.07 -12.30 -1.66
C GLY A 103 4.16 -12.51 -0.14
N HIS A 104 5.25 -12.03 0.49
CA HIS A 104 5.57 -12.19 1.92
C HIS A 104 5.58 -13.64 2.44
N ASP A 105 6.37 -14.52 1.80
CA ASP A 105 6.46 -15.93 2.19
C ASP A 105 6.97 -16.15 3.63
N ASP A 106 7.79 -15.23 4.13
CA ASP A 106 8.24 -15.22 5.52
C ASP A 106 7.07 -14.96 6.49
N LEU A 107 6.17 -14.05 6.16
CA LEU A 107 4.97 -13.78 6.96
C LEU A 107 3.96 -14.92 6.84
N LYS A 108 3.76 -15.50 5.65
CA LYS A 108 2.95 -16.71 5.47
C LYS A 108 3.44 -17.85 6.36
N LYS A 109 4.74 -18.15 6.31
CA LYS A 109 5.36 -19.18 7.17
C LYS A 109 5.14 -18.90 8.66
N LYS A 110 5.30 -17.66 9.09
CA LYS A 110 5.11 -17.26 10.49
C LYS A 110 3.65 -17.37 10.94
N TYR A 111 2.73 -16.72 10.24
CA TYR A 111 1.35 -16.52 10.70
C TYR A 111 0.42 -17.68 10.33
N ILE A 112 0.66 -18.36 9.20
CA ILE A 112 -0.14 -19.49 8.72
C ILE A 112 0.45 -20.81 9.25
N ASP A 113 1.72 -21.11 8.98
CA ASP A 113 2.27 -22.44 9.26
C ASP A 113 2.62 -22.62 10.75
N GLN A 114 3.34 -21.64 11.31
CA GLN A 114 3.86 -21.74 12.68
C GLN A 114 2.80 -21.35 13.72
N GLN A 115 2.21 -20.15 13.59
CA GLN A 115 1.25 -19.63 14.56
C GLN A 115 -0.19 -20.10 14.32
N LYS A 116 -0.54 -20.46 13.07
CA LYS A 116 -1.89 -20.93 12.68
C LYS A 116 -3.02 -19.94 12.99
N ILE A 117 -2.69 -18.65 12.99
CA ILE A 117 -3.65 -17.56 13.24
C ILE A 117 -4.13 -16.87 11.96
N ALA A 118 -3.58 -17.26 10.81
CA ALA A 118 -4.01 -16.80 9.49
C ALA A 118 -4.25 -17.97 8.52
N VAL A 119 -5.04 -17.73 7.48
CA VAL A 119 -5.37 -18.67 6.41
C VAL A 119 -5.24 -17.94 5.06
N ASN A 120 -4.59 -18.58 4.09
CA ASN A 120 -4.56 -18.10 2.70
C ASN A 120 -5.82 -18.58 1.95
N LEU A 121 -6.58 -17.65 1.38
CA LEU A 121 -7.78 -17.92 0.58
C LEU A 121 -7.51 -18.00 -0.92
N GLY A 122 -6.25 -17.93 -1.33
CA GLY A 122 -5.81 -17.99 -2.72
C GLY A 122 -5.88 -16.63 -3.42
N SER A 123 -5.74 -16.69 -4.74
CA SER A 123 -5.58 -15.53 -5.62
C SER A 123 -6.77 -14.55 -5.56
N THR A 124 -6.46 -13.26 -5.56
CA THR A 124 -7.38 -12.14 -5.83
C THR A 124 -7.69 -12.02 -7.34
N GLY A 125 -7.02 -12.80 -8.18
CA GLY A 125 -7.10 -12.73 -9.65
C GLY A 125 -6.09 -11.76 -10.27
N ASN A 126 -5.52 -10.86 -9.47
CA ASN A 126 -4.53 -9.89 -9.90
C ASN A 126 -3.13 -10.52 -10.03
N LYS A 127 -2.42 -10.14 -11.10
CA LYS A 127 -1.00 -10.47 -11.30
C LYS A 127 -0.16 -9.22 -11.06
N GLY A 128 0.66 -9.28 -10.02
CA GLY A 128 1.57 -8.23 -9.61
C GLY A 128 2.89 -8.31 -10.38
N ILE A 129 3.34 -7.20 -10.94
CA ILE A 129 4.68 -7.04 -11.52
C ILE A 129 5.33 -5.88 -10.79
N ILE A 130 6.53 -6.11 -10.24
CA ILE A 130 7.37 -5.05 -9.66
C ILE A 130 8.60 -4.91 -10.54
N GLY A 131 9.14 -3.70 -10.65
CA GLY A 131 10.44 -3.51 -11.27
C GLY A 131 10.89 -2.06 -11.31
N TRP A 132 11.95 -1.81 -12.05
CA TRP A 132 12.46 -0.47 -12.27
C TRP A 132 11.93 0.07 -13.58
N TYR A 133 11.49 1.31 -13.55
CA TYR A 133 10.83 1.97 -14.67
C TYR A 133 11.49 3.32 -14.94
N ILE A 134 11.45 3.70 -16.21
CA ILE A 134 11.88 5.02 -16.69
C ILE A 134 10.74 5.67 -17.48
N PRO A 135 10.67 7.02 -17.48
CA PRO A 135 9.79 7.75 -18.39
C PRO A 135 10.02 7.39 -19.86
N PRO A 136 8.96 7.33 -20.69
CA PRO A 136 9.04 7.06 -22.12
C PRO A 136 10.07 7.92 -22.86
N TRP A 137 10.21 9.19 -22.49
CA TRP A 137 11.14 10.09 -23.15
C TRP A 137 12.61 9.64 -23.02
N ILE A 138 13.00 9.02 -21.89
CA ILE A 138 14.35 8.51 -21.69
C ILE A 138 14.59 7.33 -22.62
N ALA A 139 13.70 6.33 -22.59
CA ALA A 139 13.80 5.16 -23.45
C ALA A 139 13.81 5.53 -24.93
N LYS A 140 13.04 6.54 -25.35
CA LYS A 140 13.03 7.02 -26.74
C LYS A 140 14.36 7.64 -27.17
N LYS A 141 15.04 8.38 -26.28
CA LYS A 141 16.32 9.04 -26.59
C LYS A 141 17.54 8.13 -26.37
N HIS A 142 17.44 7.21 -25.43
CA HIS A 142 18.50 6.32 -24.97
C HIS A 142 17.98 4.88 -24.95
N PRO A 143 17.71 4.26 -26.11
CA PRO A 143 17.03 2.96 -26.15
C PRO A 143 17.82 1.82 -25.51
N ASP A 144 19.15 1.94 -25.39
CA ASP A 144 20.01 0.95 -24.72
C ASP A 144 19.84 0.95 -23.18
N ILE A 145 19.25 2.00 -22.60
CA ILE A 145 19.13 2.14 -21.14
C ILE A 145 18.18 1.13 -20.51
N THR A 146 17.27 0.52 -21.29
CA THR A 146 16.33 -0.49 -20.79
C THR A 146 17.02 -1.79 -20.39
N ASN A 147 18.30 -1.97 -20.71
CA ASN A 147 19.09 -3.08 -20.21
C ASN A 147 19.88 -2.64 -18.97
N TRP A 148 19.67 -3.30 -17.83
CA TRP A 148 20.31 -2.96 -16.56
C TRP A 148 21.85 -2.81 -16.65
N LYS A 149 22.50 -3.56 -17.54
CA LYS A 149 23.96 -3.52 -17.74
C LYS A 149 24.45 -2.15 -18.21
N ASN A 150 23.57 -1.36 -18.84
CA ASN A 150 23.88 -0.04 -19.35
C ASN A 150 23.58 1.08 -18.35
N LEU A 151 22.94 0.82 -17.20
CA LEU A 151 22.55 1.87 -16.25
C LEU A 151 23.74 2.69 -15.74
N ASN A 152 24.89 2.07 -15.48
CA ASN A 152 26.09 2.78 -15.01
C ASN A 152 26.63 3.81 -16.01
N LYS A 153 26.37 3.63 -17.31
CA LYS A 153 26.71 4.63 -18.35
C LYS A 153 25.97 5.95 -18.14
N TYR A 154 24.80 5.90 -17.52
CA TYR A 154 23.87 7.01 -17.32
C TYR A 154 23.74 7.44 -15.85
N ALA A 155 24.48 6.81 -14.92
CA ALA A 155 24.34 7.05 -13.48
C ALA A 155 24.48 8.54 -13.10
N ALA A 156 25.40 9.25 -13.77
CA ALA A 156 25.60 10.69 -13.55
C ALA A 156 24.37 11.55 -13.92
N ASP A 157 23.58 11.12 -14.91
CA ASP A 157 22.38 11.84 -15.34
C ASP A 157 21.23 11.70 -14.33
N PHE A 158 21.22 10.62 -13.53
CA PHE A 158 20.24 10.39 -12.46
C PHE A 158 20.66 10.97 -11.10
N LYS A 159 21.77 11.70 -11.03
CA LYS A 159 22.30 12.21 -9.76
C LYS A 159 21.38 13.28 -9.15
N THR A 160 21.15 13.19 -7.85
CA THR A 160 20.42 14.19 -7.05
C THR A 160 21.25 14.62 -5.85
N SER A 161 20.75 15.60 -5.07
CA SER A 161 21.35 15.97 -3.78
C SER A 161 21.33 14.82 -2.76
N GLU A 162 20.38 13.89 -2.88
CA GLU A 162 20.16 12.79 -1.92
C GLU A 162 21.00 11.56 -2.27
N SER A 163 21.39 11.39 -3.53
CA SER A 163 22.18 10.26 -4.02
C SER A 163 23.71 10.44 -3.87
N GLY A 164 24.18 11.62 -3.47
CA GLY A 164 25.60 11.90 -3.28
C GLY A 164 26.35 11.89 -4.61
N SER A 165 27.39 11.06 -4.75
CA SER A 165 28.13 10.92 -6.02
C SER A 165 27.49 9.97 -7.03
N LYS A 166 26.48 9.19 -6.60
CA LYS A 166 25.83 8.14 -7.39
C LYS A 166 24.58 8.65 -8.12
N GLY A 167 24.06 7.87 -9.07
CA GLY A 167 22.70 8.04 -9.58
C GLY A 167 21.65 7.73 -8.50
N GLN A 168 20.47 8.34 -8.59
CA GLN A 168 19.34 8.00 -7.75
C GLN A 168 18.50 6.90 -8.40
N LEU A 169 18.21 5.85 -7.64
CA LEU A 169 17.09 4.95 -7.89
C LEU A 169 15.98 5.33 -6.90
N LEU A 170 14.88 5.89 -7.41
CA LEU A 170 13.78 6.37 -6.57
C LEU A 170 12.85 5.20 -6.20
N ASP A 171 12.80 4.85 -4.93
CA ASP A 171 11.91 3.79 -4.40
C ASP A 171 10.63 4.41 -3.79
N GLY A 172 9.64 3.59 -3.45
CA GLY A 172 8.33 4.00 -2.93
C GLY A 172 8.31 4.28 -1.43
N ASP A 173 7.22 3.87 -0.77
CA ASP A 173 7.16 3.83 0.68
C ASP A 173 8.07 2.70 1.21
N PRO A 174 8.87 2.92 2.27
CA PRO A 174 9.74 1.89 2.84
C PRO A 174 9.05 0.60 3.31
N SER A 175 7.72 0.57 3.40
CA SER A 175 6.92 -0.63 3.70
C SER A 175 6.46 -1.42 2.48
N PHE A 176 6.74 -0.94 1.27
CA PHE A 176 6.47 -1.70 0.05
C PHE A 176 7.40 -2.90 -0.07
N GLN A 177 6.94 -3.94 -0.77
CA GLN A 177 7.77 -5.09 -1.09
C GLN A 177 8.86 -4.66 -2.07
N THR A 178 10.11 -4.60 -1.61
CA THR A 178 11.28 -4.19 -2.39
C THR A 178 12.52 -5.00 -2.03
N ASN A 179 13.39 -5.17 -3.01
CA ASN A 179 14.74 -5.73 -2.91
C ASN A 179 15.79 -4.76 -3.51
N ASP A 180 15.42 -3.49 -3.74
CA ASP A 180 16.16 -2.57 -4.61
C ASP A 180 17.56 -2.23 -4.09
N GLU A 181 17.74 -2.15 -2.77
CA GLU A 181 19.06 -1.95 -2.17
C GLU A 181 20.01 -3.13 -2.43
N ALA A 182 19.50 -4.35 -2.26
CA ALA A 182 20.26 -5.57 -2.52
C ALA A 182 20.57 -5.71 -4.01
N LEU A 183 19.58 -5.45 -4.88
CA LEU A 183 19.74 -5.42 -6.33
C LEU A 183 20.82 -4.43 -6.77
N ALA A 184 20.70 -3.16 -6.39
CA ALA A 184 21.67 -2.12 -6.78
C ALA A 184 23.08 -2.47 -6.32
N LYS A 185 23.22 -3.00 -5.10
CA LYS A 185 24.50 -3.45 -4.54
C LYS A 185 25.08 -4.66 -5.28
N ASN A 186 24.30 -5.73 -5.43
CA ASN A 186 24.76 -7.02 -5.93
C ASN A 186 24.99 -6.99 -7.45
N LEU A 187 24.26 -6.15 -8.18
CA LEU A 187 24.50 -5.84 -9.59
C LEU A 187 25.65 -4.83 -9.81
N LYS A 188 26.27 -4.33 -8.73
CA LYS A 188 27.38 -3.36 -8.75
C LYS A 188 27.02 -2.09 -9.53
N LEU A 189 25.81 -1.60 -9.31
CA LEU A 189 25.33 -0.39 -9.94
C LEU A 189 25.81 0.84 -9.17
N ASP A 190 26.14 1.90 -9.91
CA ASP A 190 26.52 3.20 -9.35
C ASP A 190 25.29 4.03 -9.00
N PHE A 191 24.36 3.39 -8.29
CA PHE A 191 23.10 3.97 -7.85
C PHE A 191 22.98 3.88 -6.34
N LYS A 192 22.25 4.83 -5.76
CA LYS A 192 21.79 4.82 -4.38
C LYS A 192 20.27 4.83 -4.38
N VAL A 193 19.68 3.93 -3.60
CA VAL A 193 18.23 3.92 -3.35
C VAL A 193 17.85 5.11 -2.49
N VAL A 194 16.83 5.84 -2.90
CA VAL A 194 16.24 6.97 -2.17
C VAL A 194 14.73 6.77 -2.17
N TYR A 195 14.12 6.75 -0.99
CA TYR A 195 12.67 6.50 -0.85
C TYR A 195 11.88 7.80 -1.02
N ALA A 196 10.95 7.81 -1.97
CA ALA A 196 9.98 8.88 -2.18
C ALA A 196 8.94 8.95 -1.05
N GLY A 197 8.73 7.83 -0.34
CA GLY A 197 7.86 7.75 0.83
C GLY A 197 6.38 7.49 0.52
N SER A 198 5.95 7.42 -0.74
CA SER A 198 4.57 7.06 -1.11
C SER A 198 4.40 6.73 -2.60
N GLU A 199 3.32 6.02 -2.96
CA GLU A 199 2.86 5.84 -4.35
C GLU A 199 2.64 7.19 -5.05
N THR A 200 2.01 8.15 -4.34
CA THR A 200 1.73 9.49 -4.90
C THR A 200 3.01 10.23 -5.26
N ALA A 201 4.06 10.14 -4.44
CA ALA A 201 5.35 10.78 -4.72
C ALA A 201 6.04 10.14 -5.94
N LEU A 202 5.99 8.81 -6.09
CA LEU A 202 6.50 8.12 -7.29
C LEU A 202 5.75 8.58 -8.56
N ILE A 203 4.42 8.58 -8.52
CA ILE A 203 3.58 9.03 -9.64
C ILE A 203 3.91 10.48 -10.03
N GLN A 204 4.05 11.37 -9.05
CA GLN A 204 4.42 12.76 -9.30
C GLN A 204 5.82 12.88 -9.91
N ALA A 205 6.80 12.15 -9.39
CA ALA A 205 8.16 12.14 -9.93
C ALA A 205 8.19 11.71 -11.40
N PHE A 206 7.50 10.62 -11.74
CA PHE A 206 7.42 10.14 -13.12
C PHE A 206 6.65 11.09 -14.05
N ARG A 207 5.53 11.65 -13.58
CA ARG A 207 4.75 12.64 -14.34
C ARG A 207 5.57 13.89 -14.65
N GLU A 208 6.28 14.43 -13.66
CA GLU A 208 7.16 15.57 -13.85
C GLU A 208 8.35 15.23 -14.76
N ALA A 209 8.91 14.05 -14.60
CA ALA A 209 10.01 13.56 -15.41
C ALA A 209 9.62 13.48 -16.88
N GLU A 210 8.44 12.93 -17.19
CA GLU A 210 7.91 12.89 -18.55
C GLU A 210 7.60 14.30 -19.09
N LYS A 211 6.94 15.14 -18.31
CA LYS A 211 6.58 16.51 -18.72
C LYS A 211 7.80 17.38 -19.00
N ASN A 212 8.76 17.38 -18.08
CA ASN A 212 9.89 18.31 -18.07
C ASN A 212 11.19 17.69 -18.60
N LYS A 213 11.15 16.44 -19.08
CA LYS A 213 12.31 15.68 -19.55
C LYS A 213 13.44 15.61 -18.50
N LYS A 214 13.06 15.41 -17.24
CA LYS A 214 14.00 15.19 -16.11
C LYS A 214 14.31 13.70 -15.99
N TRP A 215 15.57 13.38 -15.72
CA TRP A 215 16.02 12.00 -15.54
C TRP A 215 15.49 11.42 -14.24
N VAL A 216 14.72 10.33 -14.35
CA VAL A 216 14.22 9.53 -13.22
C VAL A 216 14.22 8.06 -13.63
N ILE A 217 14.79 7.22 -12.77
CA ILE A 217 14.56 5.77 -12.75
C ILE A 217 14.03 5.45 -11.36
N GLY A 218 13.02 4.59 -11.28
CA GLY A 218 12.43 4.27 -9.99
C GLY A 218 11.69 2.97 -9.95
N TYR A 219 11.48 2.49 -8.73
CA TYR A 219 10.54 1.43 -8.39
C TYR A 219 9.15 1.79 -8.89
N PHE A 220 8.48 0.83 -9.51
CA PHE A 220 7.05 0.91 -9.77
C PHE A 220 6.46 -0.48 -9.95
N TYR A 221 5.16 -0.56 -10.15
CA TYR A 221 4.46 -1.84 -10.24
C TYR A 221 3.24 -1.80 -11.16
N GLU A 222 2.74 -2.99 -11.47
CA GLU A 222 1.47 -3.26 -12.12
C GLU A 222 0.70 -4.28 -11.27
N PRO A 223 -0.64 -4.22 -11.19
CA PRO A 223 -1.53 -3.25 -11.84
C PRO A 223 -1.41 -1.83 -11.26
N GLN A 224 -1.42 -0.84 -12.15
CA GLN A 224 -1.31 0.55 -11.77
C GLN A 224 -1.96 1.48 -12.82
N TRP A 225 -3.00 2.23 -12.42
CA TRP A 225 -3.78 3.11 -13.30
C TRP A 225 -2.92 4.16 -14.00
N PHE A 226 -1.86 4.64 -13.33
CA PHE A 226 -0.98 5.69 -13.86
C PHE A 226 -0.29 5.28 -15.16
N LEU A 227 -0.08 3.99 -15.40
CA LEU A 227 0.55 3.50 -16.63
C LEU A 227 -0.29 3.76 -17.89
N SER A 228 -1.60 4.01 -17.73
CA SER A 228 -2.45 4.48 -18.83
C SER A 228 -2.26 5.96 -19.14
N GLU A 229 -1.79 6.77 -18.18
CA GLU A 229 -1.48 8.19 -18.36
C GLU A 229 -0.05 8.36 -18.90
N VAL A 230 0.91 7.71 -18.26
CA VAL A 230 2.32 7.68 -18.66
C VAL A 230 2.76 6.23 -18.77
N PRO A 231 2.89 5.68 -19.99
CA PRO A 231 3.25 4.28 -20.20
C PRO A 231 4.75 4.05 -19.94
N LEU A 232 5.13 4.06 -18.66
CA LEU A 232 6.52 3.90 -18.25
C LEU A 232 7.15 2.64 -18.86
N VAL A 233 8.44 2.71 -19.14
CA VAL A 233 9.18 1.61 -19.75
C VAL A 233 9.94 0.87 -18.66
N LYS A 234 9.66 -0.43 -18.51
CA LYS A 234 10.38 -1.29 -17.57
C LYS A 234 11.82 -1.49 -18.05
N VAL A 235 12.76 -1.46 -17.11
CA VAL A 235 14.15 -1.87 -17.31
C VAL A 235 14.23 -3.37 -17.09
N ASP A 236 14.83 -4.06 -18.06
CA ASP A 236 15.16 -5.47 -18.00
C ASP A 236 16.27 -5.68 -16.99
N LEU A 237 15.93 -6.22 -15.81
CA LEU A 237 16.84 -6.75 -14.80
C LEU A 237 17.20 -8.21 -15.13
N PRO A 238 18.20 -8.83 -14.47
CA PRO A 238 18.45 -10.27 -14.65
C PRO A 238 17.18 -11.05 -14.32
N LYS A 239 16.72 -11.94 -15.20
CA LYS A 239 15.45 -12.65 -15.00
C LYS A 239 15.38 -13.36 -13.64
N HIS A 240 14.22 -13.29 -13.01
CA HIS A 240 13.93 -14.09 -11.82
C HIS A 240 14.07 -15.59 -12.12
N THR A 241 14.68 -16.32 -11.19
CA THR A 241 14.69 -17.78 -11.15
C THR A 241 14.30 -18.21 -9.75
N GLU A 242 13.68 -19.38 -9.63
CA GLU A 242 13.27 -19.95 -8.34
C GLU A 242 14.41 -19.89 -7.30
N GLY A 243 14.10 -19.36 -6.11
CA GLY A 243 15.05 -19.23 -5.00
C GLY A 243 16.01 -18.04 -5.08
N CYS A 244 15.98 -17.23 -6.15
CA CYS A 244 16.86 -16.06 -6.26
C CYS A 244 16.62 -15.02 -5.14
N ASP A 245 15.39 -14.91 -4.65
CA ASP A 245 14.94 -14.00 -3.61
C ASP A 245 14.77 -14.65 -2.24
N ALA A 246 15.22 -15.91 -2.07
CA ALA A 246 15.15 -16.63 -0.80
C ALA A 246 16.03 -16.00 0.31
N ASP A 247 17.13 -15.33 -0.07
CA ASP A 247 17.99 -14.55 0.83
C ASP A 247 17.98 -13.09 0.36
N LYS A 248 17.21 -12.24 1.05
CA LYS A 248 17.04 -10.82 0.71
C LYS A 248 18.38 -10.09 0.54
N ALA A 249 19.43 -10.48 1.26
CA ALA A 249 20.75 -9.84 1.14
C ALA A 249 21.51 -10.22 -0.14
N LYS A 250 21.17 -11.34 -0.78
CA LYS A 250 21.83 -11.88 -1.97
C LYS A 250 21.06 -11.70 -3.27
N VAL A 251 19.88 -11.07 -3.23
CA VAL A 251 19.03 -10.84 -4.41
C VAL A 251 19.85 -10.13 -5.50
N ALA A 252 19.86 -10.72 -6.69
CA ALA A 252 20.54 -10.20 -7.88
C ALA A 252 19.73 -10.46 -9.16
N CYS A 253 18.42 -10.63 -9.03
CA CYS A 253 17.48 -10.82 -10.15
C CYS A 253 16.23 -9.97 -9.94
N ASP A 254 15.52 -9.74 -11.05
CA ASP A 254 14.21 -9.12 -11.14
C ASP A 254 13.20 -9.79 -10.20
N TYR A 255 12.10 -9.09 -9.98
CA TYR A 255 11.01 -9.59 -9.17
C TYR A 255 10.29 -10.75 -9.87
N PRO A 256 9.76 -11.73 -9.12
CA PRO A 256 8.83 -12.69 -9.69
C PRO A 256 7.53 -11.98 -10.12
N VAL A 257 6.75 -12.64 -10.97
CA VAL A 257 5.34 -12.27 -11.13
C VAL A 257 4.61 -12.75 -9.89
N PHE A 258 4.03 -11.82 -9.14
CA PHE A 258 3.26 -12.13 -7.94
C PHE A 258 1.84 -12.54 -8.32
N ASP A 259 1.38 -13.68 -7.79
CA ASP A 259 -0.05 -13.95 -7.71
C ASP A 259 -0.56 -13.31 -6.42
N LEU A 260 -1.24 -12.16 -6.55
CA LEU A 260 -1.71 -11.44 -5.36
C LEU A 260 -2.79 -12.27 -4.69
N ASP A 261 -2.66 -12.48 -3.39
CA ASP A 261 -3.56 -13.36 -2.64
C ASP A 261 -4.25 -12.67 -1.47
N LYS A 262 -5.29 -13.34 -0.96
CA LYS A 262 -6.09 -12.88 0.17
C LYS A 262 -5.72 -13.70 1.39
N ILE A 263 -5.41 -13.02 2.48
CA ILE A 263 -5.06 -13.63 3.76
C ILE A 263 -6.06 -13.19 4.79
N VAL A 264 -6.63 -14.13 5.54
CA VAL A 264 -7.61 -13.82 6.59
C VAL A 264 -7.20 -14.39 7.93
N SER A 265 -7.71 -13.83 9.02
CA SER A 265 -7.52 -14.42 10.34
C SER A 265 -8.26 -15.76 10.45
N THR A 266 -7.68 -16.72 11.19
CA THR A 266 -8.34 -17.99 11.52
C THR A 266 -9.66 -17.75 12.28
N LYS A 267 -9.75 -16.65 13.04
CA LYS A 267 -10.95 -16.25 13.76
C LYS A 267 -12.07 -15.84 12.78
N PHE A 268 -11.76 -15.01 11.79
CA PHE A 268 -12.72 -14.63 10.74
C PHE A 268 -13.17 -15.85 9.92
N ALA A 269 -12.23 -16.72 9.56
CA ALA A 269 -12.54 -17.96 8.85
C ALA A 269 -13.49 -18.92 9.60
N LYS A 270 -13.54 -18.83 10.93
CA LYS A 270 -14.41 -19.64 11.80
C LYS A 270 -15.64 -18.89 12.31
N SER A 271 -15.82 -17.63 11.92
CA SER A 271 -16.86 -16.76 12.46
C SER A 271 -18.28 -17.13 12.02
N GLY A 272 -18.42 -17.82 10.89
CA GLY A 272 -19.71 -18.03 10.22
C GLY A 272 -20.25 -16.78 9.52
N SER A 273 -19.47 -15.70 9.42
CA SER A 273 -19.85 -14.49 8.70
C SER A 273 -19.91 -14.77 7.19
N PRO A 274 -21.00 -14.41 6.47
CA PRO A 274 -21.08 -14.51 5.01
C PRO A 274 -20.04 -13.65 4.30
N ALA A 275 -19.47 -12.63 4.96
CA ALA A 275 -18.36 -11.87 4.39
C ALA A 275 -17.10 -12.71 4.17
N TYR A 276 -16.92 -13.81 4.91
CA TYR A 276 -15.82 -14.74 4.65
C TYR A 276 -15.93 -15.34 3.25
N ASP A 277 -17.12 -15.79 2.85
CA ASP A 277 -17.35 -16.37 1.53
C ASP A 277 -17.23 -15.32 0.43
N LEU A 278 -17.70 -14.09 0.67
CA LEU A 278 -17.47 -12.97 -0.23
C LEU A 278 -15.97 -12.74 -0.47
N VAL A 279 -15.15 -12.61 0.59
CA VAL A 279 -13.70 -12.40 0.44
C VAL A 279 -13.06 -13.61 -0.23
N LYS A 280 -13.43 -14.83 0.16
CA LYS A 280 -12.91 -16.06 -0.46
C LYS A 280 -13.16 -16.07 -1.97
N ASN A 281 -14.39 -15.79 -2.39
CA ASN A 281 -14.80 -15.82 -3.78
C ASN A 281 -14.39 -14.58 -4.58
N PHE A 282 -14.08 -13.47 -3.91
CA PHE A 282 -13.67 -12.23 -4.57
C PHE A 282 -12.47 -12.46 -5.47
N THR A 283 -12.68 -12.30 -6.76
CA THR A 283 -11.62 -12.39 -7.76
C THR A 283 -11.97 -11.49 -8.92
N TRP A 284 -10.99 -10.77 -9.43
CA TRP A 284 -11.15 -9.89 -10.57
C TRP A 284 -9.84 -9.61 -11.28
N THR A 285 -9.91 -8.89 -12.40
CA THR A 285 -8.75 -8.66 -13.27
C THR A 285 -7.95 -7.43 -12.87
N ASN A 286 -6.70 -7.34 -13.36
CA ASN A 286 -5.90 -6.12 -13.27
C ASN A 286 -6.61 -4.89 -13.88
N GLU A 287 -7.41 -5.10 -14.94
CA GLU A 287 -8.18 -4.02 -15.57
C GLU A 287 -9.31 -3.52 -14.68
N ASP A 288 -10.00 -4.41 -13.98
CA ASP A 288 -11.05 -4.04 -13.04
C ASP A 288 -10.50 -3.18 -11.91
N GLN A 289 -9.41 -3.62 -11.28
CA GLN A 289 -8.72 -2.86 -10.23
C GLN A 289 -8.25 -1.50 -10.75
N ASN A 290 -7.59 -1.46 -11.91
CA ASN A 290 -7.12 -0.20 -12.52
C ASN A 290 -8.27 0.75 -12.85
N THR A 291 -9.43 0.23 -13.25
CA THR A 291 -10.62 1.03 -13.55
C THR A 291 -11.13 1.74 -12.30
N VAL A 292 -11.30 1.01 -11.19
CA VAL A 292 -11.74 1.58 -9.92
C VAL A 292 -10.68 2.53 -9.35
N ALA A 293 -9.40 2.11 -9.37
CA ALA A 293 -8.28 2.94 -8.93
C ALA A 293 -8.20 4.26 -9.71
N LYS A 294 -8.47 4.26 -11.02
CA LYS A 294 -8.55 5.47 -11.84
C LYS A 294 -9.71 6.36 -11.41
N TYR A 295 -10.90 5.81 -11.13
CA TYR A 295 -12.02 6.60 -10.62
C TYR A 295 -11.66 7.33 -9.32
N ILE A 296 -10.92 6.68 -8.43
CA ILE A 296 -10.45 7.27 -7.18
C ILE A 296 -9.36 8.32 -7.46
N ALA A 297 -8.26 7.91 -8.09
CA ALA A 297 -7.05 8.72 -8.18
C ALA A 297 -7.13 9.85 -9.22
N LEU A 298 -7.72 9.57 -10.39
CA LEU A 298 -7.79 10.53 -11.50
C LEU A 298 -9.11 11.31 -11.46
N ASP A 299 -10.24 10.60 -11.38
CA ASP A 299 -11.56 11.25 -11.45
C ASP A 299 -12.00 11.85 -10.09
N LYS A 300 -11.20 11.65 -9.03
CA LYS A 300 -11.41 12.20 -7.68
C LYS A 300 -12.74 11.77 -7.05
N MET A 301 -13.26 10.60 -7.41
CA MET A 301 -14.42 10.00 -6.74
C MET A 301 -14.01 9.50 -5.35
N THR A 302 -14.95 9.47 -4.40
CA THR A 302 -14.72 8.73 -3.16
C THR A 302 -14.61 7.24 -3.48
N PRO A 303 -13.87 6.45 -2.68
CA PRO A 303 -13.79 5.01 -2.87
C PRO A 303 -15.17 4.33 -2.93
N GLU A 304 -16.12 4.75 -2.09
CA GLU A 304 -17.49 4.23 -2.11
C GLU A 304 -18.21 4.50 -3.43
N ALA A 305 -18.08 5.72 -3.97
CA ALA A 305 -18.73 6.09 -5.22
C ALA A 305 -18.08 5.40 -6.43
N ALA A 306 -16.75 5.25 -6.41
CA ALA A 306 -15.99 4.51 -7.42
C ALA A 306 -16.37 3.02 -7.44
N ALA A 307 -16.42 2.39 -6.26
CA ALA A 307 -16.86 1.01 -6.10
C ALA A 307 -18.29 0.82 -6.59
N LYS A 308 -19.23 1.66 -6.14
CA LYS A 308 -20.62 1.59 -6.57
C LYS A 308 -20.76 1.70 -8.09
N LYS A 309 -20.07 2.66 -8.71
CA LYS A 309 -20.09 2.85 -10.17
C LYS A 309 -19.60 1.61 -10.91
N TRP A 310 -18.54 0.95 -10.44
CA TRP A 310 -18.04 -0.28 -11.06
C TRP A 310 -18.99 -1.46 -10.81
N ILE A 311 -19.53 -1.61 -9.59
CA ILE A 311 -20.49 -2.65 -9.21
C ILE A 311 -21.76 -2.58 -10.07
N ASP A 312 -22.34 -1.39 -10.21
CA ASP A 312 -23.55 -1.17 -11.02
C ASP A 312 -23.32 -1.57 -12.50
N ALA A 313 -22.08 -1.47 -12.98
CA ALA A 313 -21.69 -1.85 -14.34
C ALA A 313 -21.28 -3.33 -14.47
N ASN A 314 -21.04 -4.04 -13.37
CA ASN A 314 -20.54 -5.42 -13.35
C ASN A 314 -21.36 -6.36 -12.43
N PRO A 315 -22.70 -6.36 -12.51
CA PRO A 315 -23.55 -7.12 -11.57
C PRO A 315 -23.28 -8.64 -11.62
N ASP A 316 -22.94 -9.18 -12.79
CA ASP A 316 -22.67 -10.62 -12.95
C ASP A 316 -21.41 -11.05 -12.20
N LYS A 317 -20.38 -10.20 -12.16
CA LYS A 317 -19.15 -10.48 -11.38
C LYS A 317 -19.46 -10.48 -9.88
N VAL A 318 -20.24 -9.50 -9.41
CA VAL A 318 -20.63 -9.39 -8.01
C VAL A 318 -21.48 -10.59 -7.58
N LYS A 319 -22.44 -10.99 -8.41
CA LYS A 319 -23.27 -12.17 -8.15
C LYS A 319 -22.43 -13.44 -7.99
N ALA A 320 -21.40 -13.62 -8.81
CA ALA A 320 -20.51 -14.77 -8.71
C ALA A 320 -19.74 -14.84 -7.37
N TRP A 321 -19.51 -13.72 -6.69
CA TRP A 321 -18.84 -13.72 -5.39
C TRP A 321 -19.77 -14.08 -4.22
N LEU A 322 -21.07 -13.85 -4.37
CA LEU A 322 -22.08 -14.08 -3.33
C LEU A 322 -22.60 -15.53 -3.26
N GLY A 323 -22.27 -16.37 -4.25
CA GLY A 323 -22.71 -17.77 -4.32
C GLY A 323 -23.93 -17.97 -5.20
#